data_AF-A0A660UHC5-F1
#
_entry.id   AF-A0A660UHC5-F1
#
_cell.length_a   1.000
_cell.length_b   1.000
_cell.length_c   1.000
_cell.angle_alpha   90.00
_cell.angle_beta   90.00
_cell.angle_gamma   90.00
#
_symmetry.space_group_name_H-M   'P 1'
#
loop_
_entity.id
_entity.type
_entity.pdbx_description
1 polymer ?
#
loop_
_entity_poly.entity_id
_entity_poly.type
_entity_poly.pdbx_seq_one_letter_code
_entity_poly.pdbx_strand_id
1 'polypeptide(L)'
;MVGISWKSGNSQEGPKRSVDLEYWAPILKIAGVRFVNLQYGECSRQLRVSFERFGVEILEDEKVNPLTDLESFAGQAAAMDLVISVDNSTVHFAGALGVKVWTMLPAVPDWRWGLEGESTCWYPAMRLFRQADRGKWEPVISRIAEELGSLVKSNKNR
;
A
#
# COMPACT_ATOMS: atom_id res chain seq x y z
N MET A 1 -12.10 3.60 -3.92
CA MET A 1 -10.78 4.25 -3.88
C MET A 1 -9.79 3.30 -3.25
N VAL A 2 -8.53 3.36 -3.69
CA VAL A 2 -7.45 2.53 -3.14
C VAL A 2 -6.42 3.44 -2.47
N GLY A 3 -6.22 3.26 -1.17
CA GLY A 3 -5.19 3.98 -0.42
C GLY A 3 -3.83 3.31 -0.60
N ILE A 4 -2.77 4.09 -0.77
CA ILE A 4 -1.41 3.55 -0.94
C ILE A 4 -0.38 4.18 -0.02
N SER A 5 0.59 3.38 0.41
CA SER A 5 1.77 3.86 1.11
C SER A 5 2.95 2.93 0.85
N TRP A 6 4.08 3.47 0.42
CA TRP A 6 5.16 2.72 -0.23
C TRP A 6 6.50 2.77 0.52
N LYS A 7 6.60 3.57 1.58
CA LYS A 7 7.82 3.75 2.36
C LYS A 7 7.57 3.62 3.86
N SER A 8 8.56 3.06 4.56
CA SER A 8 8.65 3.09 6.01
C SER A 8 9.67 4.11 6.48
N GLY A 9 9.30 4.91 7.48
CA GLY A 9 10.15 5.89 8.14
C GLY A 9 11.16 5.31 9.14
N ASN A 10 11.15 3.99 9.37
CA ASN A 10 12.12 3.35 10.26
C ASN A 10 13.52 3.35 9.62
N SER A 11 14.53 3.90 10.30
CA SER A 11 15.87 4.07 9.73
C SER A 11 16.63 2.75 9.49
N GLN A 12 16.35 1.71 10.28
CA GLN A 12 17.07 0.42 10.19
C GLN A 12 16.38 -0.56 9.26
N GLU A 13 15.06 -0.68 9.40
CA GLU A 13 14.25 -1.67 8.71
C GLU A 13 13.54 -1.11 7.48
N GLY A 14 13.33 0.20 7.43
CA GLY A 14 12.63 0.89 6.35
C GLY A 14 13.25 0.66 4.97
N PRO A 15 14.58 0.70 4.79
CA PRO A 15 15.19 0.44 3.49
C PRO A 15 14.90 -0.98 2.95
N LYS A 16 14.67 -1.96 3.82
CA LYS A 16 14.37 -3.34 3.41
C LYS A 16 12.90 -3.52 3.03
N ARG A 17 12.02 -2.72 3.64
CA ARG A 17 10.55 -2.84 3.53
C ARG A 17 9.97 -1.88 2.50
N SER A 18 10.67 -0.80 2.17
CA SER A 18 10.19 0.24 1.25
C SER A 18 10.38 -0.17 -0.20
N VAL A 19 9.49 0.34 -1.05
CA VAL A 19 9.54 0.17 -2.50
C VAL A 19 9.37 1.55 -3.11
N ASP A 20 10.29 1.96 -3.97
CA ASP A 20 10.17 3.25 -4.64
C ASP A 20 8.89 3.30 -5.48
N LEU A 21 8.19 4.43 -5.43
CA LEU A 21 6.91 4.62 -6.10
C LEU A 21 7.00 4.37 -7.62
N GLU A 22 8.19 4.47 -8.20
CA GLU A 22 8.46 4.15 -9.60
C GLU A 22 8.16 2.68 -9.97
N TYR A 23 8.34 1.75 -9.03
CA TYR A 23 8.00 0.34 -9.27
C TYR A 23 6.49 0.12 -9.31
N TRP A 24 5.69 1.02 -8.75
CA TRP A 24 4.24 0.84 -8.61
C TRP A 24 3.46 1.06 -9.90
N ALA A 25 4.11 1.44 -11.01
CA ALA A 25 3.46 1.69 -12.28
C ALA A 25 2.46 0.61 -12.73
N PRO A 26 2.71 -0.71 -12.58
CA PRO A 26 1.74 -1.74 -12.94
C PRO A 26 0.44 -1.66 -12.13
N ILE A 27 0.51 -1.27 -10.87
CA ILE A 27 -0.65 -1.09 -9.98
C ILE A 27 -1.35 0.23 -10.32
N LEU A 28 -0.59 1.33 -10.42
CA LEU A 28 -1.13 2.67 -10.63
C LEU A 28 -1.83 2.84 -11.98
N LYS A 29 -1.42 2.07 -13.00
CA LYS A 29 -2.01 2.13 -14.35
C LYS A 29 -3.31 1.32 -14.51
N ILE A 30 -3.82 0.67 -13.45
CA ILE A 30 -5.08 -0.06 -13.52
C ILE A 30 -6.25 0.93 -13.72
N ALA A 31 -6.91 0.84 -14.89
CA ALA A 31 -7.99 1.72 -15.25
C ALA A 31 -9.23 1.56 -14.35
N GLY A 32 -9.85 2.68 -13.99
CA GLY A 32 -11.04 2.71 -13.13
C GLY A 32 -10.73 2.67 -11.63
N VAL A 33 -9.46 2.77 -11.24
CA VAL A 33 -9.04 2.92 -9.84
C VAL A 33 -8.61 4.36 -9.59
N ARG A 34 -9.11 4.94 -8.50
CA ARG A 34 -8.61 6.21 -7.96
C ARG A 34 -7.71 5.90 -6.77
N PHE A 35 -6.46 6.38 -6.84
CA PHE A 35 -5.45 6.18 -5.80
C PHE A 35 -5.41 7.39 -4.86
N VAL A 36 -5.28 7.11 -3.57
CA VAL A 36 -5.17 8.12 -2.51
C VAL A 36 -3.87 7.91 -1.75
N ASN A 37 -3.13 9.00 -1.52
CA ASN A 37 -1.91 8.99 -0.74
C ASN A 37 -2.24 8.77 0.74
N LEU A 38 -1.76 7.66 1.32
CA LEU A 38 -1.76 7.40 2.77
C LEU A 38 -0.32 7.35 3.32
N GLN A 39 0.67 7.82 2.54
CA GLN A 39 2.06 7.89 2.95
C GLN A 39 2.24 9.05 3.93
N TYR A 40 2.84 8.74 5.08
CA TYR A 40 3.27 9.74 6.04
C TYR A 40 4.65 10.30 5.71
N GLY A 41 4.91 11.52 6.19
CA GLY A 41 6.17 12.24 5.98
C GLY A 41 6.22 12.96 4.63
N GLU A 42 7.38 13.54 4.30
CA GLU A 42 7.57 14.22 3.03
C GLU A 42 7.59 13.21 1.88
N CYS A 43 6.68 13.41 0.92
CA CYS A 43 6.59 12.56 -0.26
C CYS A 43 6.20 13.30 -1.56
N SER A 44 6.10 14.63 -1.52
CA SER A 44 5.62 15.45 -2.63
C SER A 44 6.52 15.31 -3.86
N ARG A 45 7.84 15.15 -3.66
CA ARG A 45 8.76 14.85 -4.76
C ARG A 45 8.44 13.51 -5.43
N GLN A 46 8.22 12.44 -4.66
CA GLN A 46 7.89 11.12 -5.23
C GLN A 46 6.56 11.15 -5.99
N LEU A 47 5.55 11.83 -5.43
CA LEU A 47 4.25 11.99 -6.07
C LEU A 47 4.38 12.72 -7.42
N ARG A 48 5.09 13.85 -7.45
CA ARG A 48 5.34 14.60 -8.68
C ARG A 48 6.05 13.78 -9.75
N VAL A 49 7.15 13.11 -9.37
CA VAL A 49 7.93 12.26 -10.31
C VAL A 49 7.08 11.10 -10.84
N SER A 50 6.25 10.49 -9.99
CA SER A 50 5.33 9.43 -10.40
C SER A 50 4.30 9.94 -11.41
N PHE A 51 3.72 11.12 -11.18
CA PHE A 51 2.78 11.74 -12.11
C PHE A 51 3.44 12.05 -13.46
N GLU A 52 4.61 12.70 -13.46
CA GLU A 52 5.37 13.01 -14.68
C GLU A 52 5.71 11.77 -15.51
N ARG A 53 6.00 10.64 -14.85
CA ARG A 53 6.39 9.39 -15.52
C ARG A 53 5.22 8.55 -15.99
N PHE A 54 4.14 8.48 -15.22
CA PHE A 54 3.06 7.53 -15.46
C PHE A 54 1.77 8.19 -15.93
N GLY A 55 1.63 9.50 -15.79
CA GLY A 55 0.40 10.24 -16.10
C GLY A 55 -0.77 9.88 -15.17
N VAL A 56 -0.48 9.29 -14.00
CA VAL A 56 -1.49 8.87 -13.02
C VAL A 56 -1.41 9.79 -11.82
N GLU A 57 -2.54 10.45 -11.52
CA GLU A 57 -2.70 11.27 -10.33
C GLU A 57 -2.96 10.38 -9.11
N ILE A 58 -2.18 10.61 -8.05
CA ILE A 58 -2.42 10.06 -6.71
C ILE A 58 -2.95 11.22 -5.89
N LEU A 59 -4.19 11.10 -5.41
CA LEU A 59 -4.87 12.16 -4.69
C LEU A 59 -4.23 12.34 -3.31
N GLU A 60 -3.79 13.55 -3.02
CA GLU A 60 -3.26 13.94 -1.71
C GLU A 60 -4.27 14.86 -1.01
N ASP A 61 -4.56 14.57 0.25
CA ASP A 61 -5.39 15.45 1.09
C ASP A 61 -4.48 16.21 2.06
N GLU A 62 -4.19 17.46 1.72
CA GLU A 62 -3.30 18.33 2.50
C GLU A 62 -3.80 18.59 3.94
N LYS A 63 -5.09 18.31 4.22
CA LYS A 63 -5.66 18.48 5.56
C LYS A 63 -5.42 17.28 6.46
N VAL A 64 -5.01 16.14 5.91
CA VAL A 64 -4.80 14.90 6.67
C VAL A 64 -3.31 14.69 6.88
N ASN A 65 -2.86 14.78 8.13
CA ASN A 65 -1.48 14.48 8.49
C ASN A 65 -1.41 13.36 9.54
N PRO A 66 -1.03 12.13 9.16
CA PRO A 66 -0.95 10.99 10.08
C PRO A 66 0.06 11.15 11.23
N LEU A 67 0.99 12.12 11.15
CA LEU A 67 1.97 12.36 12.20
C LEU A 67 1.46 13.29 13.31
N THR A 68 0.38 14.04 13.06
CA THR A 68 -0.15 15.03 14.00
C THR A 68 -1.63 14.86 14.31
N ASP A 69 -2.39 14.20 13.42
CA ASP A 69 -3.81 13.96 13.58
C ASP A 69 -4.17 12.54 13.09
N LEU A 70 -4.25 11.62 14.04
CA LEU A 70 -4.62 10.23 13.79
C LEU A 70 -6.13 10.05 13.55
N GLU A 71 -6.97 10.95 14.03
CA GLU A 71 -8.43 10.85 13.85
C GLU A 71 -8.79 11.10 12.39
N SER A 72 -8.29 12.20 11.82
CA SER A 72 -8.48 12.51 10.40
C SER A 72 -7.88 11.42 9.50
N PHE A 73 -6.69 10.90 9.85
CA PHE A 73 -6.07 9.80 9.12
C PHE A 73 -6.89 8.51 9.19
N ALA A 74 -7.44 8.17 10.36
CA ALA A 74 -8.32 7.01 10.51
C ALA A 74 -9.58 7.17 9.66
N GLY A 75 -10.19 8.35 9.64
CA GLY A 75 -11.34 8.65 8.77
C GLY A 75 -11.01 8.46 7.29
N GLN A 76 -9.85 8.96 6.84
CA GLN A 76 -9.40 8.80 5.47
C GLN A 76 -9.12 7.33 5.11
N ALA A 77 -8.43 6.59 5.97
CA ALA A 77 -8.15 5.18 5.78
C ALA A 77 -9.44 4.34 5.75
N ALA A 78 -10.39 4.62 6.64
CA ALA A 78 -11.69 3.95 6.70
C ALA A 78 -12.56 4.17 5.46
N ALA A 79 -12.36 5.28 4.73
CA ALA A 79 -13.06 5.58 3.49
C ALA A 79 -12.53 4.80 2.27
N MET A 80 -11.45 4.03 2.41
CA MET A 80 -10.86 3.25 1.32
C MET A 80 -11.57 1.90 1.15
N ASP A 81 -11.74 1.45 -0.10
CA ASP A 81 -12.24 0.10 -0.39
C ASP A 81 -11.13 -0.96 -0.17
N LEU A 82 -9.88 -0.53 -0.31
CA LEU A 82 -8.66 -1.33 -0.19
C LEU A 82 -7.48 -0.40 0.14
N VAL A 83 -6.59 -0.84 1.02
CA VAL A 83 -5.27 -0.22 1.22
C VAL A 83 -4.19 -1.17 0.71
N ILE A 84 -3.28 -0.68 -0.14
CA ILE A 84 -2.11 -1.44 -0.61
C ILE A 84 -0.87 -0.74 -0.06
N SER A 85 -0.09 -1.42 0.77
CA SER A 85 1.06 -0.77 1.39
C SER A 85 2.18 -1.74 1.75
N VAL A 86 3.38 -1.20 1.89
CA VAL A 86 4.50 -1.91 2.50
C VAL A 86 4.29 -2.11 4.01
N ASP A 87 5.10 -2.97 4.63
CA ASP A 87 5.11 -3.15 6.10
C ASP A 87 5.53 -1.86 6.83
N ASN A 88 4.55 -1.00 7.14
CA ASN A 88 4.68 0.22 7.92
C ASN A 88 3.45 0.44 8.83
N SER A 89 3.38 1.58 9.52
CA SER A 89 2.26 1.88 10.43
C SER A 89 0.89 1.92 9.74
N THR A 90 0.81 2.35 8.47
CA THR A 90 -0.44 2.48 7.72
C THR A 90 -1.19 1.14 7.61
N VAL A 91 -0.48 0.02 7.41
CA VAL A 91 -1.14 -1.30 7.34
C VAL A 91 -1.79 -1.72 8.66
N HIS A 92 -1.16 -1.36 9.78
CA HIS A 92 -1.68 -1.66 11.12
C HIS A 92 -2.90 -0.82 11.44
N PHE A 93 -2.86 0.48 11.14
CA PHE A 93 -3.99 1.38 11.31
C PHE A 93 -5.20 0.95 10.46
N ALA A 94 -5.00 0.75 9.16
CA ALA A 94 -6.07 0.32 8.26
C ALA A 94 -6.64 -1.06 8.65
N GLY A 95 -5.77 -2.00 9.02
CA GLY A 95 -6.17 -3.33 9.48
C GLY A 95 -7.01 -3.29 10.76
N ALA A 96 -6.64 -2.44 11.72
CA ALA A 96 -7.40 -2.27 12.97
C ALA A 96 -8.78 -1.65 12.75
N LEU A 97 -8.95 -0.85 11.70
CA LEU A 97 -10.23 -0.29 11.26
C LEU A 97 -11.10 -1.30 10.49
N GLY A 98 -10.63 -2.53 10.27
CA GLY A 98 -11.35 -3.55 9.50
C GLY A 98 -11.35 -3.31 7.98
N VAL A 99 -10.56 -2.36 7.49
CA VAL A 99 -10.39 -2.10 6.06
C VAL A 99 -9.66 -3.29 5.43
N LYS A 100 -9.99 -3.62 4.17
CA LYS A 100 -9.21 -4.61 3.42
C LYS A 100 -7.81 -4.06 3.18
N VAL A 101 -6.78 -4.83 3.50
CA VAL A 101 -5.39 -4.39 3.33
C VAL A 101 -4.59 -5.45 2.59
N TRP A 102 -3.83 -5.03 1.60
CA TRP A 102 -2.81 -5.85 0.94
C TRP A 102 -1.43 -5.34 1.35
N THR A 103 -0.72 -6.15 2.14
CA THR A 103 0.56 -5.77 2.72
C THR A 103 1.70 -6.45 1.98
N MET A 104 2.62 -5.65 1.46
CA MET A 104 3.85 -6.10 0.83
C MET A 104 4.92 -6.34 1.91
N LEU A 105 5.40 -7.58 1.99
CA LEU A 105 6.40 -8.01 2.96
C LEU A 105 7.75 -8.28 2.27
N PRO A 106 8.88 -7.88 2.90
CA PRO A 106 10.21 -8.23 2.42
C PRO A 106 10.46 -9.74 2.56
N ALA A 107 11.51 -10.24 1.89
CA ALA A 107 11.85 -11.67 1.93
C ALA A 107 12.08 -12.20 3.36
N VAL A 108 12.63 -11.36 4.24
CA VAL A 108 12.74 -11.66 5.67
C VAL A 108 11.78 -10.71 6.41
N PRO A 109 10.53 -11.13 6.66
CA PRO A 109 9.54 -10.30 7.33
C PRO A 109 9.81 -10.21 8.84
N ASP A 110 9.14 -9.27 9.48
CA ASP A 110 9.06 -9.24 10.93
C ASP A 110 8.33 -10.47 11.48
N TRP A 111 8.72 -10.93 12.67
CA TRP A 111 8.21 -12.16 13.29
C TRP A 111 6.68 -12.20 13.37
N ARG A 112 6.03 -11.04 13.52
CA ARG A 112 4.57 -10.93 13.66
C ARG A 112 3.81 -11.45 12.44
N TRP A 113 4.46 -11.46 11.28
CA TRP A 113 3.86 -11.88 10.01
C TRP A 113 4.06 -13.37 9.74
N GLY A 114 4.87 -14.08 10.53
CA GLY A 114 5.28 -15.44 10.22
C GLY A 114 6.08 -15.55 8.91
N LEU A 115 6.48 -16.76 8.55
CA LEU A 115 7.33 -17.01 7.37
C LEU A 115 6.54 -17.41 6.11
N GLU A 116 5.32 -17.91 6.28
CA GLU A 116 4.54 -18.54 5.20
C GLU A 116 3.10 -18.03 5.15
N GLY A 117 2.41 -18.36 4.06
CA GLY A 117 0.99 -18.03 3.86
C GLY A 117 0.72 -16.55 3.55
N GLU A 118 -0.54 -16.26 3.26
CA GLU A 118 -0.99 -14.92 2.85
C GLU A 118 -1.98 -14.29 3.84
N SER A 119 -2.25 -14.96 4.95
CA SER A 119 -3.14 -14.47 6.00
C SER A 119 -2.35 -14.06 7.23
N THR A 120 -2.96 -13.25 8.08
CA THR A 120 -2.43 -12.85 9.38
C THR A 120 -3.48 -13.04 10.47
N CYS A 121 -3.06 -13.44 11.67
CA CYS A 121 -3.96 -13.55 12.82
C CYS A 121 -4.35 -12.17 13.40
N TRP A 122 -3.61 -11.12 13.05
CA TRP A 122 -3.81 -9.78 13.61
C TRP A 122 -4.97 -9.02 12.97
N TYR A 123 -5.17 -9.20 11.66
CA TYR A 123 -6.13 -8.43 10.86
C TYR A 123 -6.86 -9.36 9.89
N PRO A 124 -8.09 -9.81 10.22
CA PRO A 124 -8.79 -10.82 9.41
C PRO A 124 -9.05 -10.44 7.95
N ALA A 125 -9.18 -9.15 7.65
CA ALA A 125 -9.40 -8.63 6.29
C ALA A 125 -8.10 -8.36 5.51
N MET A 126 -6.93 -8.63 6.10
CA MET A 126 -5.63 -8.36 5.50
C MET A 126 -5.09 -9.59 4.75
N ARG A 127 -4.45 -9.33 3.61
CA ARG A 127 -3.72 -10.31 2.81
C ARG A 127 -2.25 -9.89 2.69
N LEU A 128 -1.34 -10.83 2.84
CA LEU A 128 0.10 -10.64 2.80
C LEU A 128 0.66 -11.08 1.44
N PHE A 129 1.49 -10.24 0.83
CA PHE A 129 2.22 -10.51 -0.40
C PHE A 129 3.70 -10.50 -0.11
N ARG A 130 4.34 -11.67 -0.18
CA ARG A 130 5.72 -11.85 0.24
C ARG A 130 6.67 -11.81 -0.94
N GLN A 131 7.75 -11.05 -0.78
CA GLN A 131 8.89 -11.11 -1.66
C GLN A 131 9.58 -12.48 -1.54
N ALA A 132 9.85 -13.13 -2.67
CA ALA A 132 10.60 -14.39 -2.69
C ALA A 132 12.11 -14.12 -2.54
N ASP A 133 12.65 -13.20 -3.34
CA ASP A 133 14.07 -12.86 -3.36
C ASP A 133 14.31 -11.45 -2.84
N ARG A 134 15.25 -11.29 -1.90
CA ARG A 134 15.53 -9.99 -1.26
C ARG A 134 15.77 -8.89 -2.30
N GLY A 135 15.00 -7.82 -2.21
CA GLY A 135 15.09 -6.65 -3.08
C GLY A 135 14.42 -6.80 -4.46
N LYS A 136 13.88 -7.97 -4.80
CA LYS A 136 13.07 -8.17 -6.01
C LYS A 136 11.60 -7.90 -5.71
N TRP A 137 11.17 -6.68 -5.95
CA TRP A 137 9.80 -6.24 -5.68
C TRP A 137 8.88 -6.35 -6.89
N GLU A 138 9.45 -6.42 -8.09
CA GLU A 138 8.73 -6.53 -9.36
C GLU A 138 7.76 -7.71 -9.41
N PRO A 139 8.11 -8.93 -8.92
CA PRO A 139 7.16 -10.04 -8.89
C PRO A 139 5.98 -9.78 -7.95
N VAL A 140 6.24 -9.16 -6.79
CA VAL A 140 5.21 -8.82 -5.81
C VAL A 140 4.24 -7.77 -6.38
N ILE A 141 4.79 -6.72 -6.97
CA ILE A 141 4.01 -5.65 -7.62
C ILE A 141 3.16 -6.21 -8.76
N SER A 142 3.74 -7.05 -9.62
CA SER A 142 3.04 -7.62 -10.78
C SER A 142 1.85 -8.45 -10.32
N ARG A 143 2.06 -9.30 -9.31
CA ARG A 143 1.00 -10.11 -8.71
C ARG A 143 -0.13 -9.24 -8.12
N ILE A 144 0.23 -8.18 -7.40
CA ILE A 144 -0.76 -7.24 -6.85
C ILE A 144 -1.56 -6.56 -7.97
N ALA A 145 -0.89 -6.15 -9.05
CA ALA A 145 -1.56 -5.53 -10.20
C ALA A 145 -2.55 -6.48 -10.88
N GLU A 146 -2.21 -7.75 -11.04
CA GLU A 146 -3.09 -8.79 -11.60
C GLU A 146 -4.33 -9.02 -10.71
N GLU A 147 -4.12 -9.14 -9.41
CA GLU A 147 -5.18 -9.35 -8.41
C GLU A 147 -6.10 -8.12 -8.34
N LEU A 148 -5.54 -6.90 -8.34
CA LEU A 148 -6.31 -5.66 -8.35
C LEU A 148 -7.11 -5.53 -9.65
N GLY A 149 -6.49 -5.80 -10.79
CA GLY A 149 -7.15 -5.77 -12.10
C GLY A 149 -8.31 -6.74 -12.18
N SER A 150 -8.16 -7.94 -11.60
CA SER A 150 -9.23 -8.94 -11.50
C SER A 150 -10.37 -8.47 -10.59
N LEU A 151 -10.04 -7.92 -9.41
CA LEU A 151 -11.01 -7.37 -8.46
C LEU A 151 -11.86 -6.24 -9.09
N VAL A 152 -11.23 -5.32 -9.83
CA VAL A 152 -11.92 -4.22 -10.53
C VAL A 152 -12.87 -4.75 -11.60
N LYS A 153 -12.46 -5.76 -12.37
CA LYS A 153 -13.33 -6.39 -13.40
C LYS A 153 -14.55 -7.06 -12.76
N SER A 154 -14.36 -7.80 -11.66
CA SER A 154 -15.45 -8.46 -10.95
C SER A 154 -16.48 -7.48 -10.38
N ASN A 155 -16.04 -6.31 -9.91
CA ASN A 155 -16.94 -5.27 -9.39
C ASN A 155 -17.71 -4.54 -10.50
N LYS A 156 -17.21 -4.49 -11.73
CA LYS A 156 -17.94 -3.92 -12.88
C LYS A 156 -19.05 -4.84 -13.40
N ASN A 157 -18.97 -6.13 -13.10
CA ASN A 157 -19.94 -7.15 -13.53
C ASN A 157 -21.05 -7.41 -12.50
N ARG A 158 -21.08 -6.66 -11.40
CA ARG A 158 -22.13 -6.66 -10.37
C ARG A 158 -22.97 -5.41 -10.51
#